data_AF-A0A6P1JHP0-F1
#
_entry.id   AF-A0A6P1JHP0-F1
#
_cell.length_a   1.000
_cell.length_b   1.000
_cell.length_c   1.000
_cell.angle_alpha   90.00
_cell.angle_beta   90.00
_cell.angle_gamma   90.00
#
_symmetry.space_group_name_H-M   'P 1'
#
loop_
_entity.id
_entity.type
_entity.pdbx_description
1 polymer ?
#
loop_
_entity_poly.entity_id
_entity_poly.type
_entity_poly.pdbx_seq_one_letter_code
_entity_poly.pdbx_strand_id
1 'polypeptide(L)'
;MSVILQIEISDLEYRALSSIAIRQQVNAHVLIEQQVSQALAPVLTAYAAETPPPAPEAPTVDEDGWEAPLGLEPLPPSSEGSSAFAVARRRERVRVLFAAGFEDPDIARSAGMPISSVRVTRSRLGLIRRPATTKARMHTPEPPTDALPALAVADRIQTETEREAS
;
A
#
# COMPACT_ATOMS: atom_id res chain seq x y z
N MET A 1 -8.48 -19.66 6.35
CA MET A 1 -8.66 -18.62 7.38
C MET A 1 -7.30 -18.35 8.00
N SER A 2 -6.74 -17.15 7.83
CA SER A 2 -5.51 -16.77 8.53
C SER A 2 -5.88 -16.06 9.82
N VAL A 3 -5.51 -16.64 10.96
CA VAL A 3 -5.73 -16.05 12.28
C VAL A 3 -4.59 -15.06 12.54
N ILE A 4 -4.92 -13.80 12.82
CA ILE A 4 -3.93 -12.79 13.22
C ILE A 4 -3.91 -12.74 14.74
N LEU A 5 -2.79 -13.15 15.34
CA LEU A 5 -2.55 -13.06 16.77
C LEU A 5 -1.72 -11.81 17.06
N GLN A 6 -2.23 -10.94 17.94
CA GLN A 6 -1.44 -9.85 18.51
C GLN A 6 -0.70 -10.38 19.73
N ILE A 7 0.62 -10.32 19.70
CA ILE A 7 1.49 -10.74 20.79
C ILE A 7 2.20 -9.48 21.30
N GLU A 8 2.03 -9.19 22.58
CA GLU A 8 2.82 -8.15 23.24
C GLU A 8 4.20 -8.72 23.57
N ILE A 9 5.25 -8.10 23.05
CA ILE A 9 6.64 -8.51 23.22
C ILE A 9 7.38 -7.31 23.81
N SER A 10 8.22 -7.53 24.82
CA SER A 10 9.02 -6.43 25.37
C SER A 10 10.07 -5.94 24.37
N ASP A 11 10.50 -4.68 24.51
CA ASP A 11 11.54 -4.10 23.63
C ASP A 11 12.85 -4.90 23.65
N LEU A 12 13.21 -5.48 24.80
CA LEU A 12 14.42 -6.28 24.96
C LEU A 12 14.32 -7.58 24.14
N GLU A 13 13.20 -8.28 24.24
CA GLU A 13 12.93 -9.52 23.51
C GLU A 13 12.86 -9.26 22.00
N TYR A 14 12.20 -8.17 21.58
CA TYR A 14 12.13 -7.80 20.18
C TYR A 14 13.52 -7.52 19.58
N ARG A 15 14.41 -6.85 20.33
CA ARG A 15 15.81 -6.63 19.91
C ARG A 15 16.57 -7.95 19.81
N ALA A 16 16.40 -8.86 20.77
CA ALA A 16 17.03 -10.17 20.73
C ALA A 16 16.59 -10.96 19.49
N LEU A 17 15.27 -11.05 19.23
CA LEU A 17 14.69 -11.71 18.06
C LEU A 17 15.17 -11.10 16.76
N SER A 18 15.19 -9.77 16.66
CA SER A 18 15.71 -9.06 15.48
C SER A 18 17.19 -9.40 15.22
N SER A 19 18.02 -9.48 16.26
CA SER A 19 19.44 -9.86 16.12
C SER A 19 19.65 -11.29 15.61
N ILE A 20 18.74 -12.21 15.97
CA ILE A 20 18.79 -13.60 15.53
C ILE A 20 18.32 -13.69 14.08
N ALA A 21 17.23 -13.00 13.74
CA ALA A 21 16.68 -12.93 12.40
C ALA A 21 17.71 -12.38 11.38
N ILE A 22 18.43 -11.31 11.74
CA ILE A 22 19.51 -10.75 10.92
C ILE A 22 20.63 -11.78 10.70
N ARG A 23 21.07 -12.48 11.76
CA ARG A 23 22.12 -13.50 11.65
C ARG A 23 21.73 -14.66 10.76
N GLN A 24 20.46 -15.03 10.76
CA GLN A 24 19.91 -16.11 9.94
C GLN A 24 19.44 -15.64 8.55
N GLN A 25 19.58 -14.36 8.23
CA GLN A 25 19.08 -13.72 7.00
C GLN A 25 17.60 -14.00 6.70
N VAL A 26 16.79 -14.11 7.74
CA VAL A 26 15.33 -14.28 7.64
C VAL A 26 14.61 -13.08 8.24
N ASN A 27 13.37 -12.88 7.80
CA ASN A 27 12.51 -11.85 8.39
C ASN A 27 12.15 -12.24 9.83
N ALA A 28 12.18 -11.28 10.76
CA ALA A 28 11.84 -11.53 12.16
C ALA A 28 10.44 -12.15 12.33
N HIS A 29 9.48 -11.79 11.46
CA HIS A 29 8.15 -12.39 11.48
C HIS A 29 8.16 -13.90 11.19
N VAL A 30 8.95 -14.33 10.20
CA VAL A 30 9.09 -15.75 9.83
C VAL A 30 9.74 -16.53 10.95
N LEU A 31 10.71 -15.94 11.64
CA LEU A 31 11.39 -16.55 12.78
C LEU A 31 10.43 -16.75 13.96
N ILE A 32 9.58 -15.77 14.24
CA ILE A 32 8.54 -15.86 15.27
C ILE A 32 7.54 -16.98 14.91
N GLU A 33 7.06 -17.02 13.67
CA GLU A 33 6.12 -18.05 13.22
C GLU A 33 6.71 -19.46 13.33
N GLN A 34 7.99 -19.62 12.97
CA GLN A 34 8.71 -20.89 13.10
C GLN A 34 8.85 -21.31 14.57
N GLN A 35 9.24 -20.38 15.45
CA GLN A 35 9.37 -20.67 16.88
C GLN A 35 8.03 -21.03 17.52
N VAL A 36 6.95 -20.31 17.19
CA VAL A 36 5.61 -20.62 17.66
C VAL A 36 5.17 -22.00 17.18
N SER A 37 5.41 -22.32 15.91
CA SER A 37 5.09 -23.64 15.35
C SER A 37 5.84 -24.76 16.05
N GLN A 38 7.14 -24.57 16.34
CA GLN A 38 7.95 -25.54 17.08
C GLN A 38 7.49 -25.71 18.53
N ALA A 39 7.10 -24.62 19.19
CA ALA A 39 6.59 -24.65 20.56
C ALA A 39 5.21 -25.32 20.66
N LEU A 40 4.36 -25.16 19.64
CA LEU A 40 3.00 -25.73 19.61
C LEU A 40 2.97 -27.17 19.09
N ALA A 41 3.96 -27.61 18.31
CA ALA A 41 4.04 -28.98 17.81
C ALA A 41 3.77 -30.08 18.86
N PRO A 42 4.39 -30.08 20.06
CA PRO A 42 4.12 -31.10 21.07
C PRO A 42 2.68 -31.03 21.61
N VAL A 43 2.10 -29.84 21.76
CA VAL A 43 0.73 -29.66 22.24
C VAL A 43 -0.28 -30.20 21.22
N LEU A 44 -0.07 -29.89 19.94
CA LEU A 44 -0.90 -30.42 18.84
C LEU A 44 -0.78 -31.94 18.72
N THR A 45 0.42 -32.49 18.96
CA THR A 45 0.65 -33.94 18.97
C THR A 45 -0.09 -34.62 20.12
N ALA A 46 -0.06 -34.03 21.31
CA ALA A 46 -0.78 -34.55 22.47
C ALA A 46 -2.30 -34.52 22.24
N TYR A 47 -2.83 -33.42 21.70
CA TYR A 47 -4.25 -33.29 21.38
C TYR A 47 -4.71 -34.30 20.32
N ALA A 48 -3.88 -34.54 19.29
CA ALA A 48 -4.16 -35.55 18.28
C ALA A 48 -4.17 -36.97 18.86
N ALA A 49 -3.34 -37.25 19.87
CA ALA A 49 -3.32 -38.56 20.55
C ALA A 49 -4.53 -38.78 21.48
N GLU A 50 -5.10 -37.72 22.04
CA GLU A 50 -6.31 -37.79 22.87
C GLU A 50 -7.61 -37.86 22.07
N THR A 51 -7.57 -37.50 20.78
CA THR A 51 -8.74 -37.62 19.92
C THR A 51 -8.86 -39.09 19.48
N PRO A 52 -9.88 -39.85 19.92
CA PRO A 52 -10.06 -41.22 19.45
C PRO A 52 -10.20 -41.18 17.92
N PRO A 53 -9.57 -42.11 17.18
CA PRO A 53 -9.73 -42.17 15.74
C PRO A 53 -11.22 -42.20 15.42
N PRO A 54 -11.68 -41.46 14.38
CA PRO A 54 -13.08 -41.51 13.99
C PRO A 54 -13.45 -42.99 13.82
N ALA A 55 -14.53 -43.40 14.48
CA ALA A 55 -15.06 -44.75 14.35
C ALA A 55 -15.18 -45.05 12.84
N PRO A 56 -14.81 -46.27 12.39
CA PRO A 56 -14.88 -46.61 10.98
C PRO A 56 -16.27 -46.23 10.46
N GLU A 57 -16.31 -45.27 9.54
CA GLU A 57 -17.54 -44.76 8.98
C GLU A 57 -18.33 -45.96 8.46
N ALA A 58 -19.52 -46.17 9.03
CA ALA A 58 -20.41 -47.24 8.59
C ALA A 58 -20.64 -47.08 7.07
N PRO A 59 -20.71 -48.19 6.31
CA PRO A 59 -20.89 -48.14 4.87
C PRO A 59 -22.11 -47.27 4.55
N THR A 60 -21.87 -46.18 3.82
CA THR A 60 -22.91 -45.34 3.22
C THR A 60 -23.76 -46.24 2.33
N VAL A 61 -25.00 -46.49 2.75
CA VAL A 61 -26.02 -47.09 1.89
C VAL A 61 -26.27 -46.10 0.76
N ASP A 62 -26.00 -46.53 -0.47
CA ASP A 62 -26.37 -45.81 -1.69
C ASP A 62 -27.90 -45.71 -1.74
N GLU A 63 -28.44 -44.58 -1.28
CA GLU A 63 -29.84 -44.19 -1.51
C GLU A 63 -29.93 -43.48 -2.87
N ASP A 64 -29.91 -44.30 -3.93
CA ASP A 64 -30.49 -43.96 -5.23
C ASP A 64 -31.96 -43.53 -5.03
N GLY A 65 -32.30 -42.27 -5.35
CA GLY A 65 -33.71 -41.95 -5.62
C GLY A 65 -34.29 -40.58 -5.23
N TRP A 66 -33.51 -39.51 -5.06
CA TRP A 66 -34.08 -38.16 -4.98
C TRP A 66 -33.55 -37.24 -6.07
N GLU A 67 -34.15 -37.36 -7.26
CA GLU A 67 -34.12 -36.28 -8.26
C GLU A 67 -34.94 -35.09 -7.75
N ALA A 68 -34.27 -34.06 -7.23
CA ALA A 68 -34.86 -32.74 -7.03
C ALA A 68 -34.52 -31.84 -8.23
N PRO A 69 -35.52 -31.19 -8.87
CA PRO A 69 -35.31 -30.39 -10.07
C PRO A 69 -34.80 -28.98 -9.75
N LEU A 70 -33.70 -28.62 -10.42
CA LEU A 70 -33.30 -27.29 -10.90
C LEU A 70 -33.80 -26.06 -10.12
N GLY A 71 -32.95 -25.59 -9.22
CA GLY A 71 -32.98 -24.25 -8.63
C GLY A 71 -31.56 -23.75 -8.38
N LEU A 72 -30.74 -23.70 -9.43
CA LEU A 72 -29.42 -23.06 -9.37
C LEU A 72 -29.61 -21.54 -9.21
N GLU A 73 -29.81 -21.07 -7.98
CA GLU A 73 -29.39 -19.71 -7.65
C GLU A 73 -27.87 -19.65 -7.82
N PRO A 74 -27.34 -18.73 -8.65
CA PRO A 74 -25.90 -18.51 -8.70
C PRO A 74 -25.48 -18.06 -7.30
N LEU A 75 -24.71 -18.88 -6.59
CA LEU A 75 -24.05 -18.42 -5.38
C LEU A 75 -23.35 -17.09 -5.70
N PRO A 76 -23.57 -16.03 -4.89
CA PRO A 76 -22.79 -14.81 -5.06
C PRO A 76 -21.31 -15.20 -4.99
N PRO A 77 -20.42 -14.60 -5.80
CA PRO A 77 -19.00 -14.92 -5.73
C PRO A 77 -18.50 -14.54 -4.33
N SER A 78 -18.39 -15.53 -3.45
CA SER A 78 -17.77 -15.45 -2.13
C SER A 78 -16.27 -15.20 -2.32
N SER A 79 -15.93 -13.96 -2.66
CA SER A 79 -14.58 -13.40 -2.63
C SER A 79 -14.33 -12.75 -1.26
N GLU A 80 -14.61 -13.46 -0.16
CA GLU A 80 -14.54 -12.90 1.19
C GLU A 80 -13.20 -13.15 1.92
N GLY A 81 -12.24 -13.84 1.31
CA GLY A 81 -10.97 -14.15 1.98
C GLY A 81 -9.85 -13.09 1.86
N SER A 82 -9.95 -12.13 0.94
CA SER A 82 -8.76 -11.41 0.43
C SER A 82 -8.77 -9.88 0.59
N SER A 83 -9.69 -9.31 1.40
CA SER A 83 -9.90 -7.85 1.41
C SER A 83 -8.92 -7.09 2.33
N ALA A 84 -8.65 -7.59 3.55
CA ALA A 84 -7.84 -6.85 4.53
C ALA A 84 -6.37 -6.71 4.11
N PHE A 85 -5.74 -7.79 3.62
CA PHE A 85 -4.37 -7.76 3.12
C PHE A 85 -4.25 -6.94 1.83
N ALA A 86 -5.23 -7.02 0.93
CA ALA A 86 -5.25 -6.19 -0.27
C ALA A 86 -5.35 -4.71 0.10
N VAL A 87 -6.19 -4.35 1.08
CA VAL A 87 -6.31 -2.98 1.59
C VAL A 87 -5.02 -2.53 2.27
N ALA A 88 -4.39 -3.37 3.10
CA ALA A 88 -3.12 -3.05 3.76
C ALA A 88 -1.99 -2.82 2.74
N ARG A 89 -1.84 -3.73 1.77
CA ARG A 89 -0.85 -3.60 0.68
C ARG A 89 -1.09 -2.35 -0.16
N ARG A 90 -2.36 -2.00 -0.40
CA ARG A 90 -2.76 -0.80 -1.13
C ARG A 90 -2.40 0.47 -0.36
N ARG A 91 -2.63 0.49 0.96
CA ARG A 91 -2.24 1.60 1.85
C ARG A 91 -0.72 1.77 1.91
N GLU A 92 0.02 0.67 2.02
CA GLU A 92 1.47 0.69 2.08
C GLU A 92 2.08 1.23 0.78
N ARG A 93 1.54 0.82 -0.37
CA ARG A 93 2.00 1.32 -1.68
C ARG A 93 1.80 2.84 -1.83
N VAL A 94 0.67 3.37 -1.33
CA VAL A 94 0.43 4.83 -1.29
C VAL A 94 1.43 5.53 -0.37
N ARG A 95 1.72 4.96 0.80
CA ARG A 95 2.69 5.51 1.76
C ARG A 95 4.09 5.61 1.16
N VAL A 96 4.56 4.54 0.52
CA VAL A 96 5.89 4.49 -0.11
C VAL A 96 6.02 5.52 -1.24
N LEU A 97 5.04 5.58 -2.15
CA LEU A 97 5.08 6.53 -3.26
C LEU A 97 4.98 7.99 -2.78
N PHE A 98 4.17 8.23 -1.74
CA PHE A 98 4.10 9.57 -1.13
C PHE A 98 5.41 9.98 -0.48
N ALA A 99 6.07 9.07 0.26
CA ALA A 99 7.37 9.33 0.87
C ALA A 99 8.47 9.61 -0.17
N ALA A 100 8.35 9.02 -1.37
CA ALA A 100 9.22 9.31 -2.51
C ALA A 100 8.90 10.64 -3.22
N GLY A 101 7.90 11.41 -2.77
CA GLY A 101 7.58 12.74 -3.29
C GLY A 101 6.60 12.77 -4.47
N PHE A 102 6.09 11.61 -4.92
CA PHE A 102 5.13 11.55 -6.03
C PHE A 102 3.83 12.30 -5.71
N GLU A 103 3.26 12.96 -6.72
CA GLU A 103 1.98 13.64 -6.61
C GLU A 103 0.79 12.68 -6.69
N ASP A 104 -0.35 13.06 -6.13
CA ASP A 104 -1.58 12.25 -6.14
C ASP A 104 -1.94 11.64 -7.51
N PRO A 105 -1.87 12.37 -8.66
CA PRO A 105 -2.13 11.79 -9.97
C PRO A 105 -1.09 10.75 -10.41
N ASP A 106 0.17 10.87 -9.98
CA ASP A 106 1.23 9.90 -10.30
C ASP A 106 1.11 8.65 -9.43
N ILE A 107 0.78 8.85 -8.14
CA ILE A 107 0.47 7.75 -7.22
C ILE A 107 -0.73 6.95 -7.74
N ALA A 108 -1.78 7.64 -8.20
CA ALA A 108 -2.98 7.00 -8.76
C ALA A 108 -2.64 6.11 -9.97
N ARG A 109 -1.84 6.64 -10.92
CA ARG A 109 -1.36 5.89 -12.08
C ARG A 109 -0.50 4.69 -11.68
N SER A 110 0.49 4.89 -10.80
CA SER A 110 1.44 3.86 -10.38
C SER A 110 0.81 2.75 -9.54
N ALA A 111 -0.21 3.10 -8.74
CA ALA A 111 -0.89 2.16 -7.85
C ALA A 111 -2.18 1.59 -8.46
N GLY A 112 -2.54 1.95 -9.70
CA GLY A 112 -3.74 1.45 -10.39
C GLY A 112 -5.03 1.74 -9.64
N MET A 113 -5.18 2.96 -9.11
CA MET A 113 -6.35 3.36 -8.31
C MET A 113 -6.80 4.79 -8.64
N PRO A 114 -8.08 5.12 -8.45
CA PRO A 114 -8.56 6.47 -8.69
C PRO A 114 -7.95 7.48 -7.69
N ILE A 115 -7.76 8.72 -8.16
CA ILE A 115 -7.17 9.83 -7.37
C ILE A 115 -7.93 10.06 -6.06
N SER A 116 -9.25 9.91 -6.07
CA SER A 116 -10.10 10.02 -4.87
C SER A 116 -9.72 8.99 -3.80
N SER A 117 -9.46 7.73 -4.18
CA SER A 117 -9.00 6.69 -3.25
C SER A 117 -7.61 6.96 -2.69
N VAL A 118 -6.70 7.54 -3.47
CA VAL A 118 -5.38 7.98 -2.98
C VAL A 118 -5.57 9.03 -1.90
N ARG A 119 -6.37 10.07 -2.15
CA ARG A 119 -6.63 11.16 -1.19
C ARG A 119 -7.24 10.66 0.11
N VAL A 120 -8.25 9.79 0.04
CA VAL A 120 -8.89 9.19 1.22
C VAL A 120 -7.88 8.34 2.01
N THR A 121 -7.10 7.51 1.32
CA THR A 121 -6.07 6.67 1.94
C THR A 121 -5.01 7.54 2.63
N ARG A 122 -4.54 8.58 1.95
CA ARG A 122 -3.55 9.52 2.46
C ARG A 122 -4.05 10.26 3.70
N SER A 123 -5.30 10.72 3.67
CA SER A 123 -5.96 11.37 4.82
C SER A 123 -6.07 10.42 6.02
N ARG A 124 -6.50 9.17 5.80
CA ARG A 124 -6.57 8.15 6.86
C ARG A 124 -5.21 7.78 7.44
N LEU A 125 -4.14 7.91 6.66
CA LEU A 125 -2.77 7.67 7.10
C LEU A 125 -2.09 8.91 7.72
N GLY A 126 -2.78 10.07 7.79
CA GLY A 126 -2.21 11.31 8.31
C GLY A 126 -1.10 11.90 7.43
N LEU A 127 -1.00 11.49 6.17
CA LEU A 127 0.02 11.92 5.22
C LEU A 127 -0.34 13.28 4.59
N ILE A 128 -0.39 14.32 5.41
CA ILE A 128 -0.73 15.68 4.95
C ILE A 128 0.52 16.28 4.30
N ARG A 129 0.44 16.64 3.00
CA ARG A 129 1.44 17.53 2.42
C ARG A 129 1.36 18.83 3.18
N ARG A 130 2.38 19.13 3.99
CA ARG A 130 2.55 20.50 4.45
C ARG A 130 2.67 21.32 3.17
N PRO A 131 1.82 22.33 2.94
CA PRO A 131 2.07 23.26 1.85
C PRO A 131 3.51 23.71 2.08
N ALA A 132 4.39 23.45 1.11
CA ALA A 132 5.75 23.95 1.16
C ALA A 132 5.57 25.42 1.48
N THR A 133 5.95 25.82 2.69
CA THR A 133 5.66 27.16 3.16
C THR A 133 6.31 28.05 2.13
N THR A 134 5.49 28.76 1.36
CA THR A 134 5.88 29.72 0.34
C THR A 134 6.51 30.93 1.04
N LYS A 135 7.46 30.69 1.95
CA LYS A 135 8.24 31.69 2.67
C LYS A 135 9.37 32.25 1.80
N ALA A 136 9.49 31.78 0.55
CA ALA A 136 10.48 32.24 -0.41
C ALA A 136 9.89 33.03 -1.59
N ARG A 137 8.61 33.44 -1.57
CA ARG A 137 7.99 34.17 -2.70
C ARG A 137 7.32 35.49 -2.35
N MET A 138 7.86 36.22 -1.37
CA MET A 138 7.60 37.65 -1.22
C MET A 138 8.87 38.46 -0.94
N HIS A 139 9.99 38.05 -1.54
CA HIS A 139 10.98 39.04 -1.98
C HIS A 139 10.84 39.13 -3.50
N THR A 140 9.75 39.75 -3.95
CA THR A 140 9.82 40.48 -5.21
C THR A 140 10.82 41.59 -4.91
N PRO A 141 12.04 41.58 -5.48
CA PRO A 141 12.86 42.78 -5.42
C PRO A 141 12.00 43.88 -6.02
N GLU A 142 11.67 44.88 -5.20
CA GLU A 142 11.08 46.11 -5.67
C GLU A 142 11.97 46.58 -6.82
N PRO A 143 11.44 46.80 -8.04
CA PRO A 143 12.23 47.44 -9.07
C PRO A 143 12.69 48.78 -8.48
N PRO A 144 13.98 49.13 -8.54
CA PRO A 144 14.46 50.39 -8.01
C PRO A 144 13.66 51.52 -8.64
N THR A 145 12.97 52.28 -7.79
CA THR A 145 12.06 53.39 -8.13
C THR A 145 12.75 54.59 -8.81
N ASP A 146 13.99 54.43 -9.28
CA ASP A 146 14.80 55.48 -9.93
C ASP A 146 14.99 55.30 -11.45
N ALA A 147 14.27 54.38 -12.10
CA ALA A 147 14.24 54.33 -13.57
C ALA A 147 13.10 55.22 -14.10
N LEU A 148 13.44 56.48 -14.34
CA LEU A 148 12.67 57.45 -15.13
C LEU A 148 12.08 56.81 -16.41
N PRO A 149 10.90 57.25 -16.89
CA PRO A 149 10.32 56.74 -18.12
C PRO A 149 11.15 57.19 -19.32
N ALA A 150 11.91 56.27 -19.90
CA ALA A 150 12.40 56.41 -21.28
C ALA A 150 11.22 56.17 -22.24
N LEU A 151 10.32 57.15 -22.28
CA LEU A 151 9.57 57.48 -23.48
C LEU A 151 10.60 57.80 -24.58
N ALA A 152 10.36 57.22 -25.75
CA ALA A 152 11.05 57.45 -27.02
C ALA A 152 12.41 56.74 -27.20
N VAL A 153 12.44 55.83 -28.17
CA VAL A 153 13.39 55.70 -29.30
C VAL A 153 13.63 54.22 -29.58
N ALA A 154 12.74 53.61 -30.38
CA ALA A 154 13.09 52.45 -31.23
C ALA A 154 12.04 52.24 -32.33
N ASP A 155 11.65 53.33 -32.99
CA ASP A 155 11.01 53.29 -34.31
C ASP A 155 12.11 53.55 -35.35
N ARG A 156 13.05 52.59 -35.54
CA ARG A 156 14.13 52.77 -36.53
C ARG A 156 14.96 51.55 -36.95
N ILE A 157 14.44 50.33 -37.02
CA ILE A 157 15.15 49.24 -37.73
C ILE A 157 14.14 48.35 -38.48
N GLN A 158 13.66 48.83 -39.63
CA GLN A 158 12.89 48.01 -40.59
C GLN A 158 13.27 48.25 -42.07
N THR A 159 14.46 48.78 -42.37
CA THR A 159 14.84 49.05 -43.77
C THR A 159 16.29 48.65 -44.09
N GLU A 160 16.68 47.39 -43.91
CA GLU A 160 17.96 46.89 -44.49
C GLU A 160 17.90 45.43 -45.00
N THR A 161 16.72 44.87 -45.28
CA THR A 161 16.60 43.51 -45.84
C THR A 161 16.27 43.43 -47.34
N GLU A 162 16.21 44.55 -48.08
CA GLU A 162 15.84 44.55 -49.51
C GLU A 162 17.01 44.75 -50.50
N ARG A 163 18.28 44.62 -50.11
CA ARG A 163 19.41 44.87 -51.04
C ARG A 163 20.34 43.71 -51.40
N GLU A 164 20.04 42.48 -51.00
CA GLU A 164 20.84 41.29 -51.36
C GLU A 164 20.11 40.28 -52.25
N ALA A 165 19.10 40.71 -53.01
CA ALA A 165 18.43 39.88 -54.01
C ALA A 165 18.43 40.55 -55.40
N SER A 166 19.60 41.00 -55.86
CA SER A 166 19.86 41.35 -57.27
C SER A 166 21.19 40.80 -57.72
#